data_AF-A0A9N9AJK2-F1
#
_entry.id   AF-A0A9N9AJK2-F1
#
_cell.length_a   1.000
_cell.length_b   1.000
_cell.length_c   1.000
_cell.angle_alpha   90.00
_cell.angle_beta   90.00
_cell.angle_gamma   90.00
#
_symmetry.space_group_name_H-M   'P 1'
#
loop_
_entity.id
_entity.type
_entity.pdbx_description
1 polymer ?
#
loop_
_entity_poly.entity_id
_entity_poly.type
_entity_poly.pdbx_seq_one_letter_code
_entity_poly.pdbx_strand_id
1 'polypeptide(L)'
;MSADDKTKSTMVHSFQECMAKGGRIVECHPNAYATNHYAVRIRMPNDFEKFFPNVIEEHVKPFLDGDNFPSAQSGNAAKQNQELSSEGENESSEKAGSRTNFLNAMHNGGVIIEYHKNKRGNYTVRVKLPSNDTEVFPNITEEHFNQFKTKIAQEKPPEPEHHHRDTFEKTMNEGGCIEGVIKFESYSIYVKMPEGNIEQFGNISSEHLEKYKDRIVLHPELVHDRNIDHQHRKGDTFEVCMQKPGVTIIDYHAHPFYSLHVKTSNGKVEYYSHISEKRLEKYQHSKPED
;
A
#
# COMPACT_ATOMS: atom_id res chain seq x y z
N MET A 1 42.84 -22.28 12.51
CA MET A 1 42.00 -21.40 13.36
C MET A 1 40.88 -20.90 12.47
N SER A 2 39.70 -21.51 12.58
CA SER A 2 38.52 -21.17 11.80
C SER A 2 38.00 -19.79 12.22
N ALA A 3 37.73 -18.95 11.23
CA ALA A 3 36.85 -17.80 11.40
C ALA A 3 35.47 -18.20 10.85
N ASP A 4 34.61 -18.68 11.74
CA ASP A 4 33.22 -18.97 11.42
C ASP A 4 32.41 -17.66 11.30
N ASP A 5 32.07 -17.41 10.05
CA ASP A 5 30.84 -16.85 9.51
C ASP A 5 29.72 -16.56 10.53
N LYS A 6 29.40 -15.27 10.69
CA LYS A 6 28.15 -14.79 11.28
C LYS A 6 27.38 -13.94 10.27
N THR A 7 27.04 -14.52 9.13
CA THR A 7 25.85 -14.08 8.39
C THR A 7 24.60 -14.60 9.10
N LYS A 8 23.99 -13.77 9.95
CA LYS A 8 22.61 -13.99 10.42
C LYS A 8 21.68 -13.80 9.23
N SER A 9 21.49 -14.88 8.47
CA SER A 9 20.39 -15.05 7.53
C SER A 9 19.07 -14.73 8.24
N THR A 10 18.43 -13.64 7.84
CA THR A 10 17.03 -13.37 8.17
C THR A 10 16.16 -14.34 7.37
N MET A 11 16.15 -15.60 7.79
CA MET A 11 15.19 -16.59 7.29
C MET A 11 13.78 -16.03 7.54
N VAL A 12 13.07 -15.74 6.45
CA VAL A 12 11.65 -15.44 6.46
C VAL A 12 10.94 -16.74 6.85
N HIS A 13 10.74 -16.95 8.15
CA HIS A 13 9.96 -18.10 8.63
C HIS A 13 8.51 -17.97 8.17
N SER A 14 7.99 -19.04 7.56
CA SER A 14 6.58 -19.17 7.22
C SER A 14 5.69 -19.15 8.47
N PHE A 15 4.39 -18.91 8.28
CA PHE A 15 3.40 -18.96 9.36
C PHE A 15 3.45 -20.30 10.10
N GLN A 16 3.50 -21.42 9.36
CA GLN A 16 3.54 -22.77 9.90
C GLN A 16 4.84 -23.03 10.69
N GLU A 17 5.98 -22.52 10.22
CA GLU A 17 7.24 -22.60 10.99
C GLU A 17 7.18 -21.82 12.29
N CYS A 18 6.54 -20.65 12.29
CA CYS A 18 6.35 -19.84 13.49
C CYS A 18 5.46 -20.55 14.50
N MET A 19 4.36 -21.16 14.07
CA MET A 19 3.48 -21.95 14.94
C MET A 19 4.19 -23.21 15.47
N ALA A 20 4.94 -23.92 14.62
CA ALA A 20 5.69 -25.11 15.02
C ALA A 20 6.81 -24.81 16.06
N LYS A 21 7.35 -23.58 16.05
CA LYS A 21 8.35 -23.09 17.03
C LYS A 21 7.72 -22.54 18.32
N GLY A 22 6.43 -22.80 18.56
CA GLY A 22 5.72 -22.36 19.76
C GLY A 22 5.18 -20.93 19.70
N GLY A 23 5.02 -20.37 18.49
CA GLY A 23 4.31 -19.11 18.31
C GLY A 23 2.83 -19.22 18.68
N ARG A 24 2.29 -18.17 19.30
CA ARG A 24 0.86 -18.06 19.63
C ARG A 24 0.22 -16.92 18.84
N ILE A 25 -0.99 -17.15 18.34
CA ILE A 25 -1.77 -16.10 17.70
C ILE A 25 -2.22 -15.10 18.77
N VAL A 26 -1.90 -13.83 18.58
CA VAL A 26 -2.33 -12.72 19.46
C VAL A 26 -3.40 -11.85 18.81
N GLU A 27 -3.50 -11.89 17.48
CA GLU A 27 -4.51 -11.17 16.73
C GLU A 27 -4.80 -11.90 15.41
N CYS A 28 -6.08 -11.98 15.05
CA CYS A 28 -6.53 -12.59 13.81
C CYS A 28 -7.78 -11.88 13.32
N HIS A 29 -7.76 -11.34 12.10
CA HIS A 29 -8.92 -10.73 11.48
C HIS A 29 -9.04 -11.12 10.01
N PRO A 30 -10.27 -11.22 9.47
CA PRO A 30 -10.49 -11.48 8.05
C PRO A 30 -9.79 -10.42 7.20
N ASN A 31 -9.13 -10.85 6.12
CA ASN A 31 -8.52 -9.95 5.18
C ASN A 31 -9.60 -9.29 4.30
N ALA A 32 -9.69 -7.96 4.35
CA ALA A 32 -10.67 -7.18 3.61
C ALA A 32 -10.60 -7.35 2.08
N TYR A 33 -9.46 -7.84 1.55
CA TYR A 33 -9.17 -7.92 0.13
C TYR A 33 -9.17 -9.36 -0.43
N ALA A 34 -9.30 -10.38 0.42
CA ALA A 34 -9.23 -11.78 0.01
C ALA A 34 -10.19 -12.66 0.82
N THR A 35 -11.16 -13.25 0.12
CA THR A 35 -12.07 -14.26 0.71
C THR A 35 -11.26 -15.44 1.25
N ASN A 36 -11.59 -15.89 2.46
CA ASN A 36 -10.97 -17.02 3.19
C ASN A 36 -9.48 -16.82 3.56
N HIS A 37 -9.01 -15.58 3.59
CA HIS A 37 -7.68 -15.25 4.08
C HIS A 37 -7.77 -14.36 5.32
N TYR A 38 -6.79 -14.50 6.20
CA TYR A 38 -6.69 -13.81 7.47
C TYR A 38 -5.38 -13.06 7.56
N ALA A 39 -5.43 -11.88 8.15
CA ALA A 39 -4.25 -11.19 8.64
C ALA A 39 -4.03 -11.62 10.10
N VAL A 40 -2.88 -12.23 10.36
CA VAL A 40 -2.57 -12.89 11.64
C VAL A 40 -1.30 -12.32 12.24
N ARG A 41 -1.37 -11.92 13.51
CA ARG A 41 -0.22 -11.55 14.31
C ARG A 41 0.10 -12.67 15.29
N ILE A 42 1.35 -13.14 15.26
CA ILE A 42 1.87 -14.19 16.12
C ILE A 42 2.90 -13.59 17.08
N ARG A 43 2.84 -13.95 18.36
CA ARG A 43 3.91 -13.72 19.33
C ARG A 43 4.71 -14.99 19.53
N MET A 44 6.02 -14.93 19.29
CA MET A 44 6.95 -16.03 19.49
C MET A 44 7.35 -16.16 20.98
N PRO A 45 7.93 -17.29 21.42
CA PRO A 45 8.36 -17.49 22.82
C PRO A 45 9.44 -16.50 23.31
N ASN A 46 10.16 -15.85 22.39
CA ASN A 46 11.14 -14.79 22.69
C ASN A 46 10.52 -13.38 22.69
N ASP A 47 9.19 -13.28 22.82
CA ASP A 47 8.38 -12.06 22.75
C ASP A 47 8.45 -11.28 21.43
N PHE A 48 9.10 -11.83 20.40
CA PHE A 48 9.10 -11.23 19.07
C PHE A 48 7.74 -11.44 18.38
N GLU A 49 7.17 -10.37 17.84
CA GLU A 49 5.92 -10.43 17.09
C GLU A 49 6.16 -10.49 15.59
N LYS A 50 5.38 -11.32 14.89
CA LYS A 50 5.38 -11.45 13.43
C LYS A 50 3.98 -11.28 12.87
N PHE A 51 3.89 -10.54 11.78
CA PHE A 51 2.64 -10.28 11.08
C PHE A 51 2.61 -11.01 9.74
N PHE A 52 1.52 -11.72 9.49
CA PHE A 52 1.27 -12.47 8.28
C PHE A 52 -0.04 -11.96 7.66
N PRO A 53 0.03 -11.12 6.60
CA PRO A 53 -1.16 -10.45 6.07
C PRO A 53 -2.11 -11.35 5.28
N ASN A 54 -1.67 -12.56 4.90
CA ASN A 54 -2.41 -13.39 3.95
C ASN A 54 -2.29 -14.89 4.28
N VAL A 55 -2.82 -15.30 5.43
CA VAL A 55 -2.86 -16.70 5.88
C VAL A 55 -4.20 -17.32 5.52
N ILE A 56 -4.16 -18.48 4.87
CA ILE A 56 -5.38 -19.22 4.49
C ILE A 56 -6.07 -19.74 5.77
N GLU A 57 -7.40 -19.66 5.81
CA GLU A 57 -8.25 -20.11 6.93
C GLU A 57 -7.84 -21.49 7.50
N GLU A 58 -7.58 -22.46 6.63
CA GLU A 58 -7.18 -23.83 6.97
C GLU A 58 -5.92 -23.90 7.84
N HIS A 59 -5.01 -22.94 7.71
CA HIS A 59 -3.79 -22.88 8.51
C HIS A 59 -4.00 -22.22 9.87
N VAL A 60 -5.00 -21.35 9.99
CA VAL A 60 -5.28 -20.60 11.23
C VAL A 60 -6.19 -21.41 12.15
N LYS A 61 -7.18 -22.09 11.58
CA LYS A 61 -8.23 -22.85 12.27
C LYS A 61 -7.73 -23.84 13.33
N PRO A 62 -6.61 -24.58 13.15
CA PRO A 62 -6.12 -25.49 14.17
C PRO A 62 -5.62 -24.82 15.46
N PHE A 63 -5.40 -23.51 15.44
CA PHE A 63 -4.74 -22.76 16.51
C PHE A 63 -5.65 -21.73 17.20
N LEU A 64 -6.94 -21.71 16.85
CA LEU A 64 -7.96 -20.89 17.50
C LEU A 64 -8.92 -21.80 18.26
N ASP A 65 -9.11 -21.54 19.56
CA ASP A 65 -10.08 -22.29 20.36
C ASP A 65 -11.51 -22.01 19.87
N GLY A 66 -12.29 -23.09 19.76
CA GLY A 66 -13.41 -23.30 18.85
C GLY A 66 -14.69 -22.46 18.98
N ASP A 67 -14.64 -21.22 19.47
CA ASP A 67 -15.79 -20.29 19.43
C ASP A 67 -15.43 -18.84 19.04
N ASN A 68 -14.14 -18.52 18.85
CA ASN A 68 -13.68 -17.18 18.45
C ASN A 68 -13.31 -17.10 16.96
N PHE A 69 -14.12 -17.69 16.09
CA PHE A 69 -13.94 -17.53 14.65
C PHE A 69 -14.71 -16.29 14.18
N PRO A 70 -14.06 -15.17 13.79
CA PRO A 70 -14.75 -14.10 13.09
C PRO A 70 -15.18 -14.68 11.73
N SER A 71 -16.45 -15.05 11.66
CA SER A 71 -17.10 -15.53 10.45
C SER A 71 -16.95 -14.49 9.35
N ALA A 72 -16.35 -14.89 8.22
CA ALA A 72 -16.34 -14.10 7.02
C ALA A 72 -17.75 -14.14 6.38
N GLN A 73 -18.71 -13.42 6.96
CA GLN A 73 -19.99 -13.15 6.31
C GLN A 73 -20.07 -11.69 5.85
N SER A 74 -20.15 -11.58 4.53
CA SER A 74 -20.50 -10.40 3.75
C SER A 74 -21.82 -9.76 4.22
N GLY A 75 -21.82 -8.44 4.40
CA GLY A 75 -22.92 -7.56 4.00
C GLY A 75 -24.10 -7.31 4.97
N ASN A 76 -24.14 -6.08 5.47
CA ASN A 76 -25.30 -5.24 5.84
C ASN A 76 -26.07 -5.43 7.17
N ALA A 77 -26.16 -4.28 7.87
CA ALA A 77 -27.18 -3.77 8.79
C ALA A 77 -27.20 -4.30 10.24
N ALA A 78 -26.83 -3.43 11.19
CA ALA A 78 -27.78 -2.82 12.13
C ALA A 78 -27.10 -1.74 13.00
N LYS A 79 -27.59 -0.50 12.90
CA LYS A 79 -27.52 0.48 13.99
C LYS A 79 -28.50 0.06 15.08
N GLN A 80 -28.06 0.01 16.35
CA GLN A 80 -28.79 0.64 17.46
C GLN A 80 -27.98 0.62 18.76
N ASN A 81 -27.70 1.84 19.23
CA ASN A 81 -27.53 2.36 20.59
C ASN A 81 -27.34 1.40 21.78
N GLN A 82 -26.26 1.67 22.53
CA GLN A 82 -26.39 1.93 23.97
C GLN A 82 -25.41 3.04 24.38
N GLU A 83 -25.96 4.23 24.63
CA GLU A 83 -25.34 5.23 25.51
C GLU A 83 -25.33 4.66 26.93
N LEU A 84 -24.18 4.68 27.60
CA LEU A 84 -23.99 5.37 28.89
C LEU A 84 -22.59 5.09 29.45
N SER A 85 -21.90 6.21 29.71
CA SER A 85 -20.89 6.43 30.75
C SER A 85 -19.67 5.51 30.81
N SER A 86 -18.54 6.02 30.29
CA SER A 86 -17.34 6.21 31.10
C SER A 86 -16.38 7.16 30.38
N GLU A 87 -16.20 8.34 30.97
CA GLU A 87 -14.97 9.11 30.83
C GLU A 87 -13.82 8.22 31.30
N GLY A 88 -12.77 8.07 30.49
CA GLY A 88 -11.58 7.33 30.88
C GLY A 88 -10.88 6.65 29.71
N GLU A 89 -9.87 7.34 29.17
CA GLU A 89 -8.64 6.77 28.63
C GLU A 89 -8.77 5.65 27.57
N ASN A 90 -8.81 6.04 26.29
CA ASN A 90 -8.43 5.14 25.20
C ASN A 90 -7.73 5.90 24.05
N GLU A 91 -6.67 6.62 24.40
CA GLU A 91 -5.67 7.14 23.46
C GLU A 91 -4.27 6.60 23.81
N SER A 92 -3.94 5.33 23.58
CA SER A 92 -2.59 4.87 23.99
C SER A 92 -1.96 3.66 23.30
N SER A 93 -2.24 3.38 22.02
CA SER A 93 -1.41 2.37 21.29
C SER A 93 -0.81 2.89 19.99
N GLU A 94 -1.59 3.50 19.09
CA GLU A 94 -1.05 3.98 17.81
C GLU A 94 -0.21 5.27 17.92
N LYS A 95 -0.57 6.18 18.85
CA LYS A 95 0.18 7.43 19.08
C LYS A 95 1.55 7.19 19.73
N ALA A 96 1.68 6.13 20.54
CA ALA A 96 2.92 5.82 21.23
C ALA A 96 3.99 5.27 20.27
N GLY A 97 3.60 4.38 19.34
CA GLY A 97 4.51 3.81 18.34
C GLY A 97 5.06 4.86 17.37
N SER A 98 4.19 5.72 16.84
CA SER A 98 4.60 6.78 15.89
C SER A 98 5.53 7.82 16.54
N ARG A 99 5.32 8.15 17.83
CA ARG A 99 6.16 9.09 18.58
C ARG A 99 7.54 8.53 18.88
N THR A 100 7.61 7.28 19.34
CA THR A 100 8.88 6.61 19.64
C THR A 100 9.74 6.44 18.37
N ASN A 101 9.11 6.14 17.23
CA ASN A 101 9.80 6.00 15.96
C ASN A 101 10.40 7.33 15.47
N PHE A 102 9.67 8.44 15.61
CA PHE A 102 10.18 9.76 15.25
C PHE A 102 11.41 10.15 16.09
N LEU A 103 11.32 10.03 17.42
CA LEU A 103 12.45 10.40 18.30
C LEU A 103 13.68 9.54 18.01
N ASN A 104 13.50 8.24 17.81
CA ASN A 104 14.59 7.34 17.45
C ASN A 104 15.22 7.74 16.10
N ALA A 105 14.41 8.06 15.09
CA ALA A 105 14.91 8.52 13.79
C ALA A 105 15.76 9.79 13.93
N MET A 106 15.30 10.77 14.72
CA MET A 106 16.03 12.02 14.94
C MET A 106 17.31 11.82 15.77
N HIS A 107 17.28 11.00 16.82
CA HIS A 107 18.47 10.68 17.62
C HIS A 107 19.52 9.89 16.85
N ASN A 108 19.11 9.11 15.85
CA ASN A 108 20.01 8.38 14.96
C ASN A 108 20.53 9.21 13.78
N GLY A 109 20.37 10.54 13.81
CA GLY A 109 20.90 11.44 12.78
C GLY A 109 19.95 11.72 11.62
N GLY A 110 18.66 11.42 11.77
CA GLY A 110 17.64 11.87 10.83
C GLY A 110 17.54 13.39 10.79
N VAL A 111 17.19 13.93 9.61
CA VAL A 111 17.03 15.37 9.41
C VAL A 111 15.66 15.67 8.79
N ILE A 112 14.89 16.57 9.40
CA ILE A 112 13.64 17.04 8.81
C ILE A 112 13.96 17.85 7.55
N ILE A 113 13.44 17.40 6.41
CA ILE A 113 13.62 18.05 5.11
C ILE A 113 12.34 18.75 4.64
N GLU A 114 11.17 18.26 5.05
CA GLU A 114 9.88 18.87 4.69
C GLU A 114 8.90 18.75 5.86
N TYR A 115 7.96 19.70 5.97
CA TYR A 115 6.90 19.63 6.99
C TYR A 115 5.62 20.35 6.55
N HIS A 116 4.50 20.00 7.18
CA HIS A 116 3.27 20.78 7.13
C HIS A 116 2.54 20.74 8.47
N LYS A 117 1.86 21.84 8.85
CA LYS A 117 1.04 21.92 10.07
C LYS A 117 -0.40 21.56 9.74
N ASN A 118 -0.98 20.64 10.49
CA ASN A 118 -2.37 20.23 10.34
C ASN A 118 -3.32 21.20 11.08
N LYS A 119 -4.63 21.08 10.83
CA LYS A 119 -5.67 21.92 11.46
C LYS A 119 -5.73 21.82 12.99
N ARG A 120 -5.17 20.76 13.58
CA ARG A 120 -5.11 20.53 15.03
C ARG A 120 -3.83 21.10 15.66
N GLY A 121 -2.96 21.73 14.88
CA GLY A 121 -1.71 22.32 15.35
C GLY A 121 -0.53 21.36 15.45
N ASN A 122 -0.69 20.09 15.06
CA ASN A 122 0.41 19.12 14.97
C ASN A 122 1.06 19.16 13.59
N TYR A 123 2.26 18.63 13.49
CA TYR A 123 3.08 18.61 12.30
C TYR A 123 3.11 17.21 11.69
N THR A 124 3.08 17.14 10.38
CA THR A 124 3.58 15.98 9.64
C THR A 124 4.93 16.36 9.08
N VAL A 125 5.95 15.54 9.33
CA VAL A 125 7.32 15.82 8.94
C VAL A 125 7.87 14.71 8.06
N ARG A 126 8.63 15.09 7.04
CA ARG A 126 9.39 14.18 6.19
C ARG A 126 10.85 14.25 6.64
N VAL A 127 11.40 13.11 7.04
CA VAL A 127 12.74 13.00 7.62
C VAL A 127 13.61 12.19 6.68
N LYS A 128 14.78 12.74 6.34
CA LYS A 128 15.83 12.03 5.64
C LYS A 128 16.73 11.32 6.65
N LEU A 129 16.83 10.00 6.54
CA LEU A 129 17.67 9.17 7.40
C LEU A 129 19.12 9.14 6.90
N PRO A 130 20.10 8.73 7.74
CA PRO A 130 21.49 8.55 7.31
C PRO A 130 21.66 7.52 6.19
N SER A 131 20.73 6.55 6.07
CA SER A 131 20.68 5.59 4.96
C SER A 131 20.28 6.21 3.62
N ASN A 132 19.99 7.52 3.60
CA ASN A 132 19.45 8.26 2.46
C ASN A 132 17.97 7.93 2.13
N ASP A 133 17.33 7.07 2.92
CA ASP A 133 15.89 6.83 2.89
C ASP A 133 15.11 8.02 3.45
N THR A 134 13.83 8.09 3.10
CA THR A 134 12.93 9.15 3.56
C THR A 134 11.70 8.54 4.21
N GLU A 135 11.41 8.97 5.44
CA GLU A 135 10.25 8.52 6.20
C GLU A 135 9.33 9.70 6.53
N VAL A 136 8.03 9.42 6.64
CA VAL A 136 7.01 10.43 6.98
C VAL A 136 6.46 10.12 8.36
N PHE A 137 6.56 11.10 9.26
CA PHE A 137 6.06 10.99 10.62
C PHE A 137 4.87 11.94 10.82
N PRO A 138 3.65 11.42 10.97
CA PRO A 138 2.47 12.23 11.23
C PRO A 138 2.35 12.60 12.72
N ASN A 139 1.53 13.62 13.01
CA ASN A 139 1.11 14.00 14.37
C ASN A 139 2.24 14.36 15.35
N ILE A 140 3.31 14.97 14.87
CA ILE A 140 4.40 15.49 15.69
C ILE A 140 3.95 16.77 16.40
N THR A 141 4.13 16.83 17.72
CA THR A 141 3.79 18.02 18.50
C THR A 141 4.71 19.19 18.13
N GLU A 142 4.24 20.42 18.34
CA GLU A 142 5.03 21.63 18.12
C GLU A 142 6.35 21.62 18.90
N GLU A 143 6.35 21.09 20.13
CA GLU A 143 7.53 20.93 20.97
C GLU A 143 8.62 20.07 20.29
N HIS A 144 8.30 18.85 19.86
CA HIS A 144 9.30 17.97 19.23
C HIS A 144 9.68 18.46 17.83
N PHE A 145 8.74 19.07 17.10
CA PHE A 145 9.06 19.66 15.81
C PHE A 145 10.12 20.75 15.98
N ASN A 146 9.92 21.68 16.91
CA ASN A 146 10.86 22.77 17.17
C ASN A 146 12.20 22.27 17.72
N GLN A 147 12.20 21.17 18.48
CA GLN A 147 13.43 20.54 18.99
C GLN A 147 14.37 20.07 17.87
N PHE A 148 13.82 19.57 16.76
CA PHE A 148 14.61 18.95 15.69
C PHE A 148 14.51 19.66 14.33
N LYS A 149 13.78 20.78 14.24
CA LYS A 149 13.68 21.58 13.01
C LYS A 149 15.06 22.09 12.62
N THR A 150 15.46 21.84 11.38
CA THR A 150 16.72 22.33 10.83
C THR A 150 16.48 23.40 9.76
N LYS A 151 17.54 24.12 9.37
CA LYS A 151 17.47 25.17 8.34
C LYS A 151 17.11 24.64 6.95
N ILE A 152 17.24 23.34 6.72
CA ILE A 152 16.89 22.71 5.43
C ILE A 152 15.43 22.29 5.35
N ALA A 153 14.69 22.33 6.47
CA ALA A 153 13.29 21.94 6.51
C ALA A 153 12.43 22.97 5.76
N GLN A 154 11.75 22.53 4.71
CA GLN A 154 10.85 23.35 3.91
C GLN A 154 9.39 23.10 4.28
N GLU A 155 8.62 24.17 4.44
CA GLU A 155 7.18 24.06 4.62
C GLU A 155 6.53 23.75 3.28
N LYS A 156 5.72 22.68 3.24
CA LYS A 156 4.88 22.35 2.09
C LYS A 156 3.41 22.45 2.47
N PRO A 157 2.52 22.76 1.50
CA PRO A 157 1.10 22.60 1.72
C PRO A 157 0.78 21.13 2.08
N PRO A 158 -0.25 20.89 2.91
CA PRO A 158 -0.66 19.53 3.25
C PRO A 158 -0.95 18.73 1.99
N GLU A 159 -0.45 17.50 1.91
CA GLU A 159 -0.88 16.56 0.87
C GLU A 159 -2.39 16.36 1.01
N PRO A 160 -3.16 16.37 -0.09
CA PRO A 160 -4.61 16.25 -0.03
C PRO A 160 -5.00 14.92 0.63
N GLU A 161 -5.83 14.98 1.67
CA GLU A 161 -6.28 13.81 2.42
C GLU A 161 -7.02 12.84 1.47
N HIS A 162 -6.48 11.63 1.29
CA HIS A 162 -7.18 10.51 0.67
C HIS A 162 -8.28 10.02 1.61
N HIS A 163 -9.47 10.59 1.54
CA HIS A 163 -10.60 10.10 2.32
C HIS A 163 -11.18 8.83 1.70
N HIS A 164 -10.95 7.69 2.35
CA HIS A 164 -11.48 6.38 1.98
C HIS A 164 -13.00 6.20 2.21
N ARG A 165 -13.78 7.25 2.50
CA ARG A 165 -15.20 7.09 2.86
C ARG A 165 -16.18 7.31 1.72
N ASP A 166 -15.86 8.18 0.77
CA ASP A 166 -16.76 8.49 -0.35
C ASP A 166 -16.10 8.10 -1.67
N THR A 167 -16.87 7.41 -2.52
CA THR A 167 -16.40 7.02 -3.86
C THR A 167 -16.44 8.23 -4.79
N PHE A 168 -15.58 8.23 -5.81
CA PHE A 168 -15.61 9.27 -6.85
C PHE A 168 -17.02 9.48 -7.41
N GLU A 169 -17.74 8.39 -7.72
CA GLU A 169 -19.11 8.44 -8.21
C GLU A 169 -20.06 9.13 -7.23
N LYS A 170 -19.96 8.80 -5.94
CA LYS A 170 -20.82 9.39 -4.91
C LYS A 170 -20.59 10.90 -4.87
N THR A 171 -19.34 11.32 -4.81
CA THR A 171 -18.97 12.74 -4.74
C THR A 171 -19.41 13.51 -5.98
N MET A 172 -19.25 12.94 -7.18
CA MET A 172 -19.76 13.56 -8.40
C MET A 172 -21.30 13.63 -8.41
N ASN A 173 -21.99 12.59 -7.95
CA ASN A 173 -23.46 12.57 -7.86
C ASN A 173 -24.01 13.57 -6.83
N GLU A 174 -23.25 13.92 -5.79
CA GLU A 174 -23.59 14.92 -4.77
C GLU A 174 -23.27 16.37 -5.20
N GLY A 175 -22.96 16.58 -6.48
CA GLY A 175 -22.66 17.89 -7.06
C GLY A 175 -21.18 18.26 -7.01
N GLY A 176 -20.28 17.28 -6.89
CA GLY A 176 -18.85 17.50 -7.01
C GLY A 176 -18.46 18.04 -8.39
N CYS A 177 -17.52 18.98 -8.42
CA CYS A 177 -16.98 19.59 -9.64
C CYS A 177 -15.49 19.26 -9.76
N ILE A 178 -15.08 18.74 -10.91
CA ILE A 178 -13.66 18.45 -11.19
C ILE A 178 -12.93 19.78 -11.43
N GLU A 179 -11.98 20.12 -10.55
CA GLU A 179 -11.17 21.34 -10.64
C GLU A 179 -9.75 21.08 -11.18
N GLY A 180 -9.26 19.84 -11.06
CA GLY A 180 -7.93 19.47 -11.54
C GLY A 180 -7.91 18.05 -12.09
N VAL A 181 -7.19 17.86 -13.20
CA VAL A 181 -7.02 16.57 -13.86
C VAL A 181 -5.55 16.37 -14.16
N ILE A 182 -4.98 15.26 -13.69
CA ILE A 182 -3.62 14.84 -14.01
C ILE A 182 -3.72 13.50 -14.71
N LYS A 183 -3.18 13.40 -15.92
CA LYS A 183 -3.11 12.16 -16.69
C LYS A 183 -1.80 11.43 -16.35
N PHE A 184 -1.93 10.14 -16.10
CA PHE A 184 -0.84 9.19 -15.95
C PHE A 184 -1.01 8.06 -16.95
N GLU A 185 0.06 7.31 -17.14
CA GLU A 185 0.09 6.16 -18.03
C GLU A 185 0.80 5.01 -17.32
N SER A 186 0.14 3.87 -17.26
CA SER A 186 0.76 2.61 -16.89
C SER A 186 0.71 1.65 -18.07
N TYR A 187 1.52 0.60 -18.02
CA TYR A 187 1.63 -0.37 -19.09
C TYR A 187 1.25 -1.76 -18.59
N SER A 188 0.49 -2.49 -19.40
CA SER A 188 0.46 -3.95 -19.33
C SER A 188 1.51 -4.48 -20.30
N ILE A 189 2.38 -5.37 -19.84
CA ILE A 189 3.51 -5.90 -20.59
C ILE A 189 3.40 -7.42 -20.65
N TYR A 190 3.64 -7.99 -21.83
CA TYR A 190 3.76 -9.42 -22.04
C TYR A 190 5.22 -9.78 -22.28
N VAL A 191 5.70 -10.75 -21.51
CA VAL A 191 7.10 -11.14 -21.45
C VAL A 191 7.22 -12.60 -21.84
N LYS A 192 8.03 -12.89 -22.84
CA LYS A 192 8.39 -14.25 -23.21
C LYS A 192 9.57 -14.71 -22.38
N MET A 193 9.35 -15.77 -21.63
CA MET A 193 10.35 -16.42 -20.80
C MET A 193 11.25 -17.35 -21.64
N PRO A 194 12.48 -17.65 -21.19
CA PRO A 194 13.40 -18.54 -21.92
C PRO A 194 12.82 -19.94 -22.12
N GLU A 195 11.97 -20.39 -21.20
CA GLU A 195 11.29 -21.69 -21.27
C GLU A 195 10.15 -21.70 -22.32
N GLY A 196 9.84 -20.55 -22.93
CA GLY A 196 8.86 -20.40 -23.99
C GLY A 196 7.46 -19.98 -23.53
N ASN A 197 7.17 -19.96 -22.22
CA ASN A 197 5.92 -19.43 -21.67
C ASN A 197 5.88 -17.90 -21.73
N ILE A 198 4.68 -17.33 -21.67
CA ILE A 198 4.44 -15.90 -21.66
C ILE A 198 3.85 -15.50 -20.30
N GLU A 199 4.39 -14.42 -19.73
CA GLU A 199 3.86 -13.83 -18.50
C GLU A 199 3.36 -12.41 -18.75
N GLN A 200 2.21 -12.09 -18.16
CA GLN A 200 1.62 -10.76 -18.23
C GLN A 200 1.85 -10.01 -16.90
N PHE A 201 2.37 -8.79 -17.01
CA PHE A 201 2.52 -7.86 -15.89
C PHE A 201 1.69 -6.62 -16.13
N GLY A 202 1.04 -6.10 -15.09
CA GLY A 202 0.28 -4.85 -15.13
C GLY A 202 0.95 -3.77 -14.30
N ASN A 203 0.47 -2.52 -14.45
CA ASN A 203 0.92 -1.37 -13.67
C ASN A 203 2.42 -1.03 -13.81
N ILE A 204 3.00 -1.31 -14.97
CA ILE A 204 4.42 -0.98 -15.22
C ILE A 204 4.52 0.49 -15.62
N SER A 205 5.45 1.23 -15.02
CA SER A 205 5.69 2.63 -15.36
C SER A 205 6.51 2.76 -16.65
N SER A 206 6.41 3.91 -17.32
CA SER A 206 7.23 4.21 -18.51
C SER A 206 8.73 4.10 -18.20
N GLU A 207 9.17 4.51 -17.00
CA GLU A 207 10.57 4.39 -16.57
C GLU A 207 11.04 2.93 -16.49
N HIS A 208 10.20 2.04 -15.98
CA HIS A 208 10.51 0.61 -15.91
C HIS A 208 10.51 -0.05 -17.28
N LEU A 209 9.62 0.35 -18.19
CA LEU A 209 9.64 -0.12 -19.57
C LEU A 209 10.92 0.35 -20.30
N GLU A 210 11.25 1.63 -20.20
CA GLU A 210 12.43 2.24 -20.84
C GLU A 210 13.76 1.60 -20.36
N LYS A 211 13.82 1.20 -19.08
CA LYS A 211 14.97 0.48 -18.50
C LYS A 211 15.32 -0.80 -19.26
N TYR A 212 14.35 -1.46 -19.88
CA TYR A 212 14.53 -2.72 -20.61
C TYR A 212 14.24 -2.61 -22.11
N LYS A 213 14.35 -1.41 -22.68
CA LYS A 213 14.04 -1.15 -24.10
C LYS A 213 14.85 -1.99 -25.08
N ASP A 214 16.07 -2.38 -24.71
CA ASP A 214 16.97 -3.23 -25.48
C ASP A 214 16.48 -4.69 -25.57
N ARG A 215 15.53 -5.07 -24.71
CA ARG A 215 14.92 -6.40 -24.68
C ARG A 215 13.52 -6.43 -25.27
N ILE A 216 13.07 -5.33 -25.87
CA ILE A 216 11.79 -5.27 -26.58
C ILE A 216 11.98 -5.88 -27.98
N VAL A 217 11.34 -7.03 -28.21
CA VAL A 217 11.31 -7.72 -29.48
C VAL A 217 9.85 -8.06 -29.77
N LEU A 218 9.16 -7.14 -30.44
CA LEU A 218 7.70 -7.20 -30.59
C LEU A 218 7.25 -8.40 -31.43
N HIS A 219 6.43 -9.23 -30.80
CA HIS A 219 5.75 -10.40 -31.36
C HIS A 219 4.33 -10.51 -30.76
N PRO A 220 3.47 -9.50 -30.94
CA PRO A 220 2.13 -9.46 -30.33
C PRO A 220 1.25 -10.64 -30.75
N GLU A 221 1.51 -11.25 -31.91
CA GLU A 221 0.82 -12.45 -32.37
C GLU A 221 0.95 -13.63 -31.39
N LEU A 222 2.05 -13.70 -30.62
CA LEU A 222 2.28 -14.78 -29.65
C LEU A 222 1.40 -14.65 -28.40
N VAL A 223 0.93 -13.45 -28.08
CA VAL A 223 0.07 -13.19 -26.90
C VAL A 223 -1.27 -13.92 -27.01
N HIS A 224 -1.72 -14.22 -28.23
CA HIS A 224 -2.98 -14.91 -28.49
C HIS A 224 -2.81 -16.36 -28.96
N ASP A 225 -1.57 -16.87 -28.97
CA ASP A 225 -1.33 -18.26 -29.31
C ASP A 225 -1.80 -19.17 -28.17
N ARG A 226 -2.77 -20.02 -28.48
CA ARG A 226 -3.36 -20.99 -27.54
C ARG A 226 -2.43 -22.15 -27.19
N ASN A 227 -1.36 -22.34 -27.96
CA ASN A 227 -0.37 -23.40 -27.73
C ASN A 227 0.72 -22.96 -26.75
N ILE A 228 0.77 -21.67 -26.38
CA ILE A 228 1.73 -21.13 -25.43
C ILE A 228 1.10 -21.12 -24.04
N ASP A 229 1.91 -21.46 -23.03
CA ASP A 229 1.51 -21.34 -21.63
C ASP A 229 1.53 -19.87 -21.20
N HIS A 230 0.39 -19.38 -20.70
CA HIS A 230 0.21 -18.01 -20.19
C HIS A 230 0.05 -17.98 -18.66
N GLN A 231 0.34 -19.09 -17.97
CA GLN A 231 0.22 -19.13 -16.52
C GLN A 231 1.30 -18.28 -15.84
N HIS A 232 0.85 -17.25 -15.14
CA HIS A 232 1.71 -16.48 -14.26
C HIS A 232 2.18 -17.33 -13.09
N ARG A 233 3.49 -17.36 -12.86
CA ARG A 233 4.09 -18.13 -11.77
C ARG A 233 4.09 -17.28 -10.50
N LYS A 234 3.52 -17.83 -9.43
CA LYS A 234 3.39 -17.12 -8.15
C LYS A 234 4.78 -16.71 -7.64
N GLY A 235 4.99 -15.40 -7.49
CA GLY A 235 6.22 -14.82 -6.95
C GLY A 235 7.24 -14.36 -7.99
N ASP A 236 7.01 -14.63 -9.28
CA ASP A 236 7.77 -14.01 -10.36
C ASP A 236 7.28 -12.56 -10.50
N THR A 237 8.12 -11.56 -10.20
CA THR A 237 7.82 -10.15 -10.50
C THR A 237 8.39 -9.77 -11.85
N PHE A 238 7.93 -8.64 -12.42
CA PHE A 238 8.48 -8.12 -13.67
C PHE A 238 10.01 -7.98 -13.59
N GLU A 239 10.53 -7.40 -12.51
CA GLU A 239 11.97 -7.19 -12.32
C GLU A 239 12.73 -8.51 -12.20
N VAL A 240 12.17 -9.49 -11.50
CA VAL A 240 12.78 -10.83 -11.35
C VAL A 240 12.84 -11.53 -12.69
N CYS A 241 11.78 -11.47 -13.49
CA CYS A 241 11.77 -12.05 -14.83
C CYS A 241 12.78 -11.33 -15.74
N MET A 242 12.77 -10.00 -15.78
CA MET A 242 13.68 -9.24 -16.63
C MET A 242 15.17 -9.35 -16.24
N GLN A 243 15.50 -9.88 -15.06
CA GLN A 243 16.88 -10.23 -14.72
C GLN A 243 17.37 -11.54 -15.35
N LYS A 244 16.46 -12.46 -15.72
CA LYS A 244 16.85 -13.74 -16.33
C LYS A 244 17.35 -13.52 -17.77
N PRO A 245 18.42 -14.22 -18.21
CA PRO A 245 18.94 -14.09 -19.57
C PRO A 245 17.96 -14.70 -20.59
N GLY A 246 17.86 -14.09 -21.78
CA GLY A 246 17.00 -14.58 -22.86
C GLY A 246 15.51 -14.19 -22.76
N VAL A 247 15.13 -13.44 -21.72
CA VAL A 247 13.78 -12.90 -21.56
C VAL A 247 13.58 -11.70 -22.47
N THR A 248 12.44 -11.64 -23.13
CA THR A 248 12.09 -10.56 -24.06
C THR A 248 10.69 -10.02 -23.79
N ILE A 249 10.51 -8.72 -23.96
CA ILE A 249 9.19 -8.08 -23.98
C ILE A 249 8.65 -8.24 -25.40
N ILE A 250 7.53 -8.94 -25.54
CA ILE A 250 6.94 -9.29 -26.83
C ILE A 250 5.72 -8.45 -27.18
N ASP A 251 5.08 -7.82 -26.20
CA ASP A 251 3.99 -6.88 -26.41
C ASP A 251 3.84 -5.98 -25.18
N TYR A 252 3.28 -4.79 -25.37
CA TYR A 252 2.88 -3.92 -24.29
C TYR A 252 1.76 -2.97 -24.72
N HIS A 253 0.89 -2.65 -23.78
CA HIS A 253 -0.24 -1.74 -24.00
C HIS A 253 -0.28 -0.67 -22.93
N ALA A 254 -0.39 0.57 -23.38
CA ALA A 254 -0.61 1.70 -22.49
C ALA A 254 -2.04 1.69 -21.96
N HIS A 255 -2.17 1.97 -20.67
CA HIS A 255 -3.39 2.13 -19.92
C HIS A 255 -3.39 3.50 -19.25
N PRO A 256 -4.03 4.51 -19.87
CA PRO A 256 -4.14 5.81 -19.26
C PRO A 256 -5.04 5.74 -18.02
N PHE A 257 -4.63 6.44 -16.97
CA PHE A 257 -5.44 6.66 -15.80
C PHE A 257 -5.26 8.10 -15.31
N TYR A 258 -6.21 8.58 -14.53
CA TYR A 258 -6.28 9.97 -14.13
C TYR A 258 -6.31 10.09 -12.61
N SER A 259 -5.66 11.12 -12.10
CA SER A 259 -5.91 11.61 -10.75
C SER A 259 -6.61 12.96 -10.81
N LEU A 260 -7.62 13.12 -9.97
CA LEU A 260 -8.57 14.22 -10.02
C LEU A 260 -8.64 14.96 -8.69
N HIS A 261 -8.70 16.28 -8.75
CA HIS A 261 -9.18 17.11 -7.65
C HIS A 261 -10.64 17.44 -7.90
N VAL A 262 -11.50 17.07 -6.96
CA VAL A 262 -12.95 17.31 -7.03
C VAL A 262 -13.36 18.21 -5.89
N LYS A 263 -13.94 19.36 -6.19
CA LYS A 263 -14.57 20.23 -5.21
C LYS A 263 -16.01 19.80 -4.98
N THR A 264 -16.26 19.32 -3.78
CA THR A 264 -17.60 18.97 -3.30
C THR A 264 -18.50 20.20 -3.20
N SER A 265 -19.82 19.98 -3.12
CA SER A 265 -20.82 21.05 -2.96
C SER A 265 -20.67 21.88 -1.68
N ASN A 266 -19.99 21.35 -0.66
CA ASN A 266 -19.66 22.08 0.58
C ASN A 266 -18.35 22.90 0.46
N GLY A 267 -17.72 22.91 -0.72
CA GLY A 267 -16.50 23.68 -1.00
C GLY A 267 -15.18 22.98 -0.65
N LYS A 268 -15.21 21.76 -0.09
CA LYS A 268 -14.01 20.95 0.19
C LYS A 268 -13.48 20.31 -1.09
N VAL A 269 -12.15 20.31 -1.26
CA VAL A 269 -11.45 19.59 -2.35
C VAL A 269 -11.03 18.21 -1.90
N GLU A 270 -11.35 17.20 -2.71
CA GLU A 270 -11.02 15.80 -2.49
C GLU A 270 -10.19 15.25 -3.65
N TYR A 271 -9.33 14.27 -3.35
CA TYR A 271 -8.39 13.71 -4.30
C TYR A 271 -8.69 12.24 -4.60
N TYR A 272 -8.88 11.95 -5.89
CA TYR A 272 -9.18 10.61 -6.40
C TYR A 272 -8.06 10.17 -7.34
N SER A 273 -7.48 8.99 -7.13
CA SER A 273 -6.45 8.41 -8.00
C SER A 273 -7.01 7.22 -8.78
N HIS A 274 -6.31 6.83 -9.85
CA HIS A 274 -6.65 5.65 -10.67
C HIS A 274 -8.06 5.69 -11.28
N ILE A 275 -8.52 6.88 -11.70
CA ILE A 275 -9.77 7.05 -12.43
C ILE A 275 -9.53 6.69 -13.90
N SER A 276 -10.33 5.77 -14.44
CA SER A 276 -10.24 5.41 -15.86
C SER A 276 -10.80 6.52 -16.74
N GLU A 277 -10.34 6.58 -17.99
CA GLU A 277 -10.83 7.53 -19.00
C GLU A 277 -12.36 7.52 -19.12
N LYS A 278 -12.95 6.33 -19.26
CA LYS A 278 -14.41 6.16 -19.32
C LYS A 278 -15.14 6.72 -18.10
N ARG A 279 -14.55 6.62 -16.90
CA ARG A 279 -15.15 7.20 -15.68
C ARG A 279 -15.03 8.72 -15.69
N LEU A 280 -13.90 9.26 -16.15
CA LEU A 280 -13.70 10.70 -16.27
C LEU A 280 -14.68 11.33 -17.27
N GLU A 281 -14.78 10.76 -18.48
CA GLU A 281 -15.65 11.24 -19.56
C GLU A 281 -17.11 11.32 -19.12
N LYS A 282 -17.59 10.31 -18.39
CA LYS A 282 -18.96 10.24 -17.86
C LYS A 282 -19.33 11.49 -17.04
N TYR A 283 -18.39 12.07 -16.31
CA TYR A 283 -18.65 13.18 -15.39
C TYR A 283 -18.06 14.53 -15.83
N GLN A 284 -17.28 14.57 -16.91
CA GLN A 284 -16.86 15.83 -17.54
C GLN A 284 -17.94 16.45 -18.42
N HIS A 285 -18.84 15.65 -18.99
CA HIS A 285 -19.92 16.14 -19.87
C HIS A 285 -21.17 16.61 -19.12
N SER A 286 -21.17 16.56 -17.79
CA SER A 286 -22.29 16.96 -16.93
C SER A 286 -22.19 18.38 -16.38
N LYS A 287 -21.38 19.27 -16.99
CA LYS A 287 -21.50 20.70 -16.68
C LYS A 287 -22.86 21.19 -17.19
N PRO A 288 -23.72 21.76 -16.33
CA PRO A 288 -24.85 22.54 -16.81
C PRO A 288 -24.28 23.71 -17.63
N GLU A 289 -24.82 23.93 -18.83
CA GLU A 289 -24.70 25.23 -19.48
C GLU A 289 -25.42 26.24 -18.57
N ASP A 290 -24.69 27.27 -18.13
CA ASP A 290 -25.24 28.46 -17.47
C ASP A 290 -26.11 29.27 -18.45
#